data_AF-A0A919VGE5-F1
#
_entry.id   AF-A0A919VGE5-F1
#
_cell.length_a   1.000
_cell.length_b   1.000
_cell.length_c   1.000
_cell.angle_alpha   90.00
_cell.angle_beta   90.00
_cell.angle_gamma   90.00
#
_symmetry.space_group_name_H-M   'P 1'
#
loop_
_entity.id
_entity.type
_entity.pdbx_description
1 polymer ?
#
loop_
_entity_poly.entity_id
_entity_poly.type
_entity_poly.pdbx_seq_one_letter_code
_entity_poly.pdbx_strand_id
1 'polypeptide(L)'
;MKNLDEILLEEAKKAITELNKDHAQISTIKIIEKITGLPYSLSYSTNNIGLAGFLSAHQKELGIEFLNYEHVTINNHKTSTVIWRLM
;
A
#
# COMPACT_ATOMS: atom_id res chain seq x y z
N MET A 1 9.08 -3.25 23.66
CA MET A 1 9.31 -2.42 22.45
C MET A 1 8.74 -3.17 21.28
N LYS A 2 7.92 -2.52 20.44
CA LYS A 2 7.48 -3.13 19.18
C LYS A 2 8.65 -3.15 18.20
N ASN A 3 8.76 -4.20 17.40
CA ASN A 3 9.74 -4.22 16.31
C ASN A 3 9.22 -3.38 15.12
N LEU A 4 10.09 -3.13 14.13
CA LEU A 4 9.76 -2.27 12.99
C LEU A 4 8.58 -2.83 12.18
N ASP A 5 8.49 -4.15 12.03
CA ASP A 5 7.45 -4.83 11.27
C ASP A 5 6.07 -4.70 11.93
N GLU A 6 6.01 -4.81 13.26
CA GLU A 6 4.79 -4.60 14.04
C GLU A 6 4.28 -3.16 13.90
N ILE A 7 5.18 -2.18 13.94
CA ILE A 7 4.83 -0.77 13.74
C ILE A 7 4.29 -0.56 12.31
N LEU A 8 4.96 -1.13 11.31
CA LEU A 8 4.54 -1.03 9.91
C LEU A 8 3.17 -1.70 9.69
N LEU A 9 2.92 -2.85 10.32
CA LEU A 9 1.65 -3.55 10.24
C LEU A 9 0.50 -2.70 10.79
N GLU A 10 0.70 -2.05 11.94
CA GLU A 10 -0.29 -1.17 12.55
C GLU A 10 -0.59 0.06 11.69
N GLU A 11 0.45 0.71 11.18
CA GLU A 11 0.30 1.88 10.29
C GLU A 11 -0.39 1.49 8.97
N ALA A 12 -0.04 0.33 8.39
CA ALA A 12 -0.70 -0.19 7.20
C ALA A 12 -2.19 -0.48 7.46
N LYS A 13 -2.52 -1.12 8.59
CA LYS A 13 -3.90 -1.43 8.95
C LYS A 13 -4.74 -0.16 9.12
N LYS A 14 -4.19 0.85 9.79
CA LYS A 14 -4.83 2.16 9.95
C LYS A 14 -5.05 2.83 8.59
N ALA A 15 -4.01 2.89 7.75
CA ALA A 15 -4.09 3.49 6.42
C ALA A 15 -5.16 2.82 5.54
N ILE A 16 -5.18 1.49 5.48
CA ILE A 16 -6.17 0.71 4.72
C ILE A 16 -7.59 0.99 5.22
N THR A 17 -7.80 0.95 6.54
CA THR A 17 -9.13 1.17 7.14
C THR A 17 -9.66 2.58 6.83
N GLU A 18 -8.79 3.59 6.88
CA GLU A 18 -9.16 4.95 6.53
C GLU A 18 -9.46 5.10 5.04
N LEU A 19 -8.62 4.55 4.16
CA LEU A 19 -8.82 4.60 2.71
C LEU A 19 -10.08 3.85 2.26
N ASN A 20 -10.43 2.74 2.92
CA ASN A 20 -11.60 1.95 2.54
C ASN A 20 -12.94 2.67 2.76
N LYS A 21 -12.98 3.69 3.65
CA LYS A 21 -14.21 4.47 3.87
C LYS A 21 -14.65 5.20 2.60
N ASP A 22 -13.68 5.60 1.78
CA ASP A 22 -13.89 6.39 0.58
C ASP A 22 -13.77 5.56 -0.71
N HIS A 23 -13.16 4.37 -0.63
CA HIS A 23 -12.81 3.56 -1.80
C HIS A 23 -13.05 2.06 -1.57
N ALA A 24 -13.69 1.39 -2.52
CA ALA A 24 -13.85 -0.08 -2.49
C ALA A 24 -12.56 -0.84 -2.87
N GLN A 25 -11.59 -0.15 -3.47
CA GLN A 25 -10.32 -0.69 -3.95
C GLN A 25 -9.21 0.30 -3.61
N ILE A 26 -8.08 -0.21 -3.15
CA ILE A 26 -6.99 0.60 -2.59
C ILE A 26 -5.68 0.18 -3.24
N SER A 27 -4.96 1.13 -3.83
CA SER A 27 -3.63 0.86 -4.38
C SER A 27 -2.53 0.90 -3.31
N THR A 28 -1.47 0.10 -3.48
CA THR A 28 -0.28 0.18 -2.61
C THR A 28 0.27 1.60 -2.55
N ILE A 29 0.23 2.35 -3.65
CA ILE A 29 0.68 3.74 -3.68
C ILE A 29 -0.14 4.61 -2.72
N LYS A 30 -1.48 4.50 -2.74
CA LYS A 30 -2.33 5.25 -1.81
C LYS A 30 -2.06 4.88 -0.35
N ILE A 31 -1.76 3.61 -0.07
CA ILE A 31 -1.34 3.17 1.27
C ILE A 31 -0.03 3.85 1.67
N ILE A 32 0.97 3.89 0.79
CA ILE A 32 2.25 4.60 1.05
C ILE A 32 1.98 6.07 1.35
N GLU A 33 1.22 6.76 0.50
CA GLU A 33 0.91 8.19 0.67
C GLU A 33 0.21 8.45 2.01
N LYS A 34 -0.66 7.52 2.42
CA LYS A 34 -1.40 7.62 3.67
C LYS A 34 -0.51 7.40 4.90
N ILE A 35 0.44 6.46 4.84
CA ILE A 35 1.41 6.19 5.92
C ILE A 35 2.40 7.35 6.05
N THR A 36 2.94 7.84 4.93
CA THR A 36 4.00 8.88 4.95
C THR A 36 3.43 10.30 5.07
N GLY A 37 2.16 10.51 4.72
CA GLY A 37 1.56 11.83 4.59
C GLY A 37 2.10 12.64 3.40
N LEU A 38 2.85 12.00 2.49
CA LEU A 38 3.50 12.65 1.36
C LEU A 38 3.02 12.03 0.04
N PRO A 39 2.86 12.82 -1.04
CA PRO A 39 2.61 12.28 -2.37
C PRO A 39 3.69 11.29 -2.76
N TYR A 40 3.30 10.16 -3.35
CA TYR A 40 4.25 9.14 -3.74
C TYR A 40 5.12 9.66 -4.88
N SER A 41 6.44 9.61 -4.68
CA SER A 41 7.41 9.85 -5.73
C SER A 41 8.04 8.53 -6.16
N LEU A 42 8.19 8.35 -7.47
CA LEU A 42 8.94 7.21 -7.98
C LEU A 42 10.39 7.35 -7.55
N SER A 43 10.84 6.44 -6.69
CA SER A 43 12.25 6.27 -6.40
C SER A 43 12.81 5.16 -7.29
N TYR A 44 13.86 5.46 -8.03
CA TYR A 44 14.62 4.46 -8.80
C TYR A 44 15.24 3.37 -7.92
N SER A 45 15.36 3.60 -6.60
CA SER A 45 15.95 2.64 -5.65
C SER A 45 14.93 1.71 -4.98
N THR A 46 13.63 2.03 -5.01
CA THR A 46 12.59 1.24 -4.34
C THR A 46 11.38 1.12 -5.25
N ASN A 47 11.46 0.17 -6.19
CA ASN A 47 10.26 -0.39 -6.80
C ASN A 47 9.27 -0.74 -5.68
N ASN A 48 7.97 -0.56 -5.93
CA ASN A 48 6.82 -0.89 -5.07
C ASN A 48 6.85 -2.29 -4.38
N ILE A 49 7.86 -3.10 -4.65
CA ILE A 49 8.17 -4.43 -4.13
C ILE A 49 8.18 -4.48 -2.60
N GLY A 50 8.75 -3.47 -1.93
CA GLY A 50 8.92 -3.50 -0.46
C GLY A 50 7.58 -3.57 0.28
N LEU A 51 6.76 -2.50 0.15
CA LEU A 51 5.46 -2.49 0.83
C LEU A 51 4.47 -3.47 0.21
N ALA A 52 4.42 -3.63 -1.11
CA ALA A 52 3.50 -4.60 -1.71
C ALA A 52 3.81 -6.04 -1.27
N GLY A 53 5.08 -6.40 -1.15
CA GLY A 53 5.52 -7.69 -0.62
C GLY A 53 5.14 -7.86 0.86
N PHE A 54 5.36 -6.82 1.67
CA PHE A 54 4.93 -6.81 3.08
C PHE A 54 3.41 -6.99 3.22
N LEU A 55 2.61 -6.24 2.46
CA LEU A 55 1.15 -6.36 2.46
C LEU A 55 0.70 -7.75 2.02
N SER A 56 1.36 -8.33 1.00
CA SER A 56 1.10 -9.71 0.55
C SER A 56 1.35 -10.74 1.66
N ALA A 57 2.45 -10.58 2.40
CA ALA A 57 2.81 -11.47 3.50
C ALA A 57 1.82 -11.39 4.68
N HIS A 58 1.18 -10.22 4.87
CA HIS A 58 0.28 -9.94 6.00
C HIS A 58 -1.19 -9.74 5.59
N GLN A 59 -1.62 -10.27 4.45
CA GLN A 59 -2.98 -10.07 3.94
C GLN A 59 -4.07 -10.45 4.94
N LYS A 60 -3.87 -11.55 5.67
CA LYS A 60 -4.85 -12.05 6.65
C LYS A 60 -4.98 -11.12 7.85
N GLU A 61 -3.86 -10.64 8.37
CA GLU A 61 -3.81 -9.72 9.52
C GLU A 61 -4.38 -8.34 9.20
N LEU A 62 -4.17 -7.92 7.95
CA LEU A 62 -4.65 -6.66 7.40
C LEU A 62 -6.11 -6.72 6.91
N GLY A 63 -6.67 -7.92 6.77
CA GLY A 63 -8.04 -8.11 6.26
C GLY A 63 -8.18 -7.68 4.79
N ILE A 64 -7.14 -7.86 3.98
CA ILE A 64 -7.13 -7.48 2.57
C ILE A 64 -6.91 -8.69 1.66
N GLU A 65 -7.36 -8.56 0.42
CA GLU A 65 -7.05 -9.48 -0.66
C GLU A 65 -6.48 -8.76 -1.88
N PHE A 66 -5.52 -9.41 -2.52
CA PHE A 66 -4.99 -9.01 -3.81
C PHE A 66 -6.11 -9.07 -4.87
N LEU A 67 -6.23 -8.02 -5.67
CA LEU A 67 -7.19 -7.97 -6.76
C LEU A 67 -6.50 -8.08 -8.12
N ASN A 68 -5.63 -7.11 -8.44
CA ASN A 68 -4.91 -7.04 -9.72
C ASN A 68 -3.70 -6.10 -9.62
N TYR A 69 -3.02 -5.92 -10.75
CA TYR A 69 -2.06 -4.84 -10.97
C TYR A 69 -2.68 -3.78 -11.87
N GLU A 70 -2.47 -2.51 -11.55
CA GLU A 70 -2.87 -1.39 -12.39
C GLU A 70 -1.66 -0.54 -12.80
N HIS A 71 -1.72 -0.02 -14.03
CA HIS A 71 -0.73 0.93 -14.51
C HIS A 71 -1.14 2.36 -14.14
N VAL A 72 -0.23 3.08 -13.50
CA VAL A 72 -0.43 4.46 -13.09
C VAL A 72 0.71 5.33 -13.60
N THR A 73 0.42 6.62 -13.82
CA THR A 73 1.43 7.60 -14.21
C THR A 73 1.74 8.49 -13.02
N ILE A 74 3.01 8.53 -12.60
CA ILE A 74 3.50 9.37 -11.51
C ILE A 74 4.68 10.17 -12.04
N ASN A 75 4.64 11.50 -11.89
CA ASN A 75 5.68 12.40 -12.39
C ASN A 75 6.07 12.14 -13.87
N ASN A 76 5.08 11.88 -14.73
CA ASN A 76 5.24 11.52 -16.16
C ASN A 76 5.90 10.16 -16.44
N HIS A 77 6.12 9.33 -15.43
CA HIS A 77 6.60 7.96 -15.59
C HIS A 77 5.48 6.95 -15.35
N LYS A 78 5.36 5.97 -16.24
CA LYS A 78 4.44 4.85 -16.08
C LYS A 78 5.05 3.82 -15.12
N THR A 79 4.27 3.40 -14.14
CA THR A 79 4.62 2.32 -13.21
C THR A 79 3.41 1.42 -12.99
N SER A 80 3.62 0.31 -12.28
CA SER A 80 2.53 -0.56 -11.84
C SER A 80 2.36 -0.48 -10.32
N THR A 81 1.13 -0.61 -9.87
CA THR A 81 0.77 -0.70 -8.45
C THR A 81 -0.12 -1.91 -8.23
N VAL A 82 -0.05 -2.50 -7.04
CA VAL A 82 -0.96 -3.58 -6.64
C VAL A 82 -2.24 -2.93 -6.11
N ILE A 83 -3.37 -3.49 -6.49
CA ILE A 83 -4.68 -3.11 -5.96
C ILE A 83 -5.17 -4.17 -4.99
N TRP A 84 -5.69 -3.69 -3.86
CA TRP A 84 -6.23 -4.45 -2.76
C TRP A 84 -7.70 -4.13 -2.55
N ARG A 85 -8.46 -5.05 -1.97
CA ARG A 85 -9.78 -4.78 -1.37
C ARG A 85 -9.84 -5.33 0.04
N LEU A 86 -10.64 -4.71 0.92
CA LEU A 86 -10.93 -5.28 2.24
C LEU A 86 -11.85 -6.51 2.09
N MET A 87 -11.65 -7.49 2.97
CA MET A 87 -12.47 -8.70 3.13
C MET A 87 -13.45 -8.58 4.29
#